data_AF-A0A1E5VV36-F1
#
_entry.id   AF-A0A1E5VV36-F1
#
_cell.length_a   1.000
_cell.length_b   1.000
_cell.length_c   1.000
_cell.angle_alpha   90.00
_cell.angle_beta   90.00
_cell.angle_gamma   90.00
#
_symmetry.space_group_name_H-M   'P 1'
#
loop_
_entity.id
_entity.type
_entity.pdbx_description
1 polymer ?
#
loop_
_entity_poly.entity_id
_entity_poly.type
_entity_poly.pdbx_seq_one_letter_code
_entity_poly.pdbx_strand_id
1 'polypeptide(L)'
;MDFASLGSSSNGIVSLDPDGNTFLYDGASRGLRVMPAPHAPKPASVFLTVGRCYARNGKDPYVIGAYTVVGDSQIWISTKGGGTFSFDTTSGVWSEAGDWALPFFGRVEYAPELGLWFGFTSDGRQFAACDLGAASPTRPPVLQKVWDELPPPLPPRWVPMMAFLLPLGGGKFCVARMFDLAQEGWCRGKSGNDYLDVETFAVLTGLEVVRGSRGALRMIRHKSRRYSVGCRMARLP
;
A
#
# COMPACT_ATOMS: atom_id res chain seq x y z
N MET A 1 -19.73 3.55 0.12
CA MET A 1 -20.03 2.25 0.75
C MET A 1 -19.17 1.24 0.04
N ASP A 2 -18.21 0.68 0.76
CA ASP A 2 -17.30 -0.33 0.23
C ASP A 2 -17.74 -1.70 0.71
N PHE A 3 -17.69 -2.68 -0.20
CA PHE A 3 -18.16 -4.04 0.05
C PHE A 3 -17.00 -5.01 -0.06
N ALA A 4 -16.86 -5.90 0.92
CA ALA A 4 -15.92 -7.00 0.90
C ALA A 4 -16.67 -8.32 1.13
N SER A 5 -16.44 -9.28 0.23
CA SER A 5 -16.94 -10.66 0.39
C SER A 5 -16.00 -11.44 1.32
N LEU A 6 -16.56 -12.21 2.24
CA LEU A 6 -15.80 -13.04 3.18
C LEU A 6 -15.34 -14.40 2.60
N GLY A 7 -15.13 -14.48 1.28
CA GLY A 7 -14.63 -15.67 0.60
C GLY A 7 -15.73 -16.59 0.05
N SER A 8 -15.33 -17.54 -0.81
CA SER A 8 -16.24 -18.34 -1.65
C SER A 8 -17.13 -19.35 -0.90
N SER A 9 -16.84 -19.63 0.38
CA SER A 9 -17.60 -20.58 1.22
C SER A 9 -18.55 -19.92 2.22
N SER A 10 -18.50 -18.60 2.36
CA SER A 10 -19.41 -17.84 3.22
C SER A 10 -20.21 -16.85 2.38
N ASN A 11 -21.54 -16.93 2.40
CA ASN A 11 -22.42 -15.91 1.79
C ASN A 11 -22.46 -14.62 2.65
N GLY A 12 -21.35 -14.30 3.31
CA GLY A 12 -21.18 -13.16 4.17
C GLY A 12 -20.68 -11.95 3.39
N ILE A 13 -21.36 -10.81 3.52
CA ILE A 13 -20.90 -9.53 2.96
C ILE A 13 -20.62 -8.59 4.13
N VAL A 14 -19.42 -8.03 4.17
CA VAL A 14 -19.08 -6.94 5.08
C VAL A 14 -19.18 -5.63 4.29
N SER A 15 -19.96 -4.69 4.80
CA SER A 15 -20.07 -3.35 4.23
C SER A 15 -19.71 -2.27 5.24
N LEU A 16 -19.03 -1.24 4.78
CA LEU A 16 -18.73 -0.03 5.54
C LEU A 16 -19.46 1.17 4.94
N ASP A 17 -20.15 1.93 5.78
CA ASP A 17 -20.71 3.23 5.40
C ASP A 17 -19.67 4.36 5.51
N PRO A 18 -19.96 5.56 4.98
CA PRO A 18 -19.04 6.71 5.07
C PRO A 18 -18.71 7.15 6.50
N ASP A 19 -19.54 6.79 7.48
CA ASP A 19 -19.39 7.15 8.89
C ASP A 19 -18.60 6.09 9.67
N GLY A 20 -18.15 5.02 9.00
CA GLY A 20 -17.34 3.95 9.59
C GLY A 20 -18.15 2.86 10.30
N ASN A 21 -19.48 2.82 10.11
CA ASN A 21 -20.30 1.74 10.62
C ASN A 21 -20.10 0.49 9.76
N THR A 22 -19.75 -0.61 10.43
CA THR A 22 -19.55 -1.91 9.78
C THR A 22 -20.81 -2.75 9.93
N PHE A 23 -21.30 -3.27 8.81
CA PHE A 23 -22.42 -4.20 8.78
C PHE A 23 -21.96 -5.54 8.25
N LEU A 24 -22.41 -6.61 8.88
CA LEU A 24 -22.27 -7.96 8.38
C LEU A 24 -23.64 -8.44 7.91
N TYR A 25 -23.76 -8.69 6.62
CA TYR A 25 -24.86 -9.45 6.07
C TYR A 25 -24.47 -10.93 6.06
N ASP A 26 -25.26 -11.77 6.72
CA ASP A 26 -25.09 -13.22 6.70
C ASP A 26 -26.14 -13.85 5.79
N GLY A 27 -25.72 -14.37 4.63
CA GLY A 27 -26.62 -15.02 3.69
C GLY A 27 -27.19 -16.35 4.16
N ALA A 28 -26.64 -17.00 5.20
CA ALA A 28 -27.21 -18.22 5.77
C ALA A 28 -28.44 -17.92 6.64
N SER A 29 -28.38 -16.87 7.46
CA SER A 29 -29.52 -16.41 8.28
C SER A 29 -30.39 -15.36 7.61
N ARG A 30 -30.00 -14.85 6.43
CA ARG A 30 -30.61 -13.68 5.76
C ARG A 30 -30.71 -12.46 6.70
N GLY A 31 -29.80 -12.37 7.66
CA GLY A 31 -29.81 -11.37 8.71
C GLY A 31 -28.76 -10.30 8.49
N LEU A 32 -29.11 -9.05 8.81
CA LEU A 32 -28.16 -7.95 8.93
C LEU A 32 -27.75 -7.80 10.39
N ARG A 33 -26.45 -7.84 10.68
CA ARG A 33 -25.91 -7.54 12.01
C ARG A 33 -25.08 -6.27 11.96
N VAL A 34 -25.39 -5.35 12.85
CA VAL A 34 -24.53 -4.20 13.14
C VAL A 34 -23.35 -4.71 13.93
N MET A 35 -22.14 -4.53 13.40
CA MET A 35 -20.92 -4.84 14.12
C MET A 35 -20.62 -3.70 15.10
N PRO A 36 -19.96 -3.97 16.24
CA PRO A 36 -19.50 -2.90 17.13
C PRO A 36 -18.73 -1.85 16.35
N ALA A 37 -19.04 -0.57 16.57
CA ALA A 37 -18.35 0.53 15.91
C ALA A 37 -16.83 0.35 16.12
N PRO A 38 -16.05 0.15 15.04
CA PRO A 38 -14.62 0.06 15.19
C PRO A 38 -14.14 1.37 15.82
N HIS A 39 -13.14 1.28 16.71
CA HIS A 39 -12.49 2.49 17.20
C HIS A 39 -12.04 3.33 16.01
N ALA A 40 -12.11 4.66 16.16
CA ALA A 40 -11.72 5.61 15.11
C ALA A 40 -10.48 5.11 14.38
N PRO A 41 -10.50 5.06 13.03
CA PRO A 41 -9.42 4.43 12.27
C PRO A 41 -8.10 5.06 12.69
N LYS A 42 -7.20 4.23 13.21
CA LYS A 42 -5.84 4.68 13.50
C LYS A 42 -5.23 5.19 12.20
N PRO A 43 -4.37 6.23 12.24
CA PRO A 43 -3.71 6.79 11.06
C PRO A 43 -2.90 5.75 10.25
N ALA A 44 -2.68 4.55 10.80
CA ALA A 44 -2.24 3.36 10.07
C ALA A 44 -3.21 2.19 10.35
N SER A 45 -3.74 1.57 9.30
CA SER A 45 -4.55 0.36 9.38
C SER A 45 -3.69 -0.86 9.74
N VAL A 46 -3.99 -1.55 10.85
CA VAL A 46 -3.52 -2.93 11.07
C VAL A 46 -4.54 -3.70 11.92
N PHE A 47 -5.08 -4.80 11.38
CA PHE A 47 -5.39 -6.01 12.15
C PHE A 47 -5.32 -7.24 11.24
N LEU A 48 -4.39 -8.15 11.54
CA LEU A 48 -4.50 -9.56 11.21
C LEU A 48 -4.03 -10.34 12.44
N THR A 49 -4.87 -11.26 12.94
CA THR A 49 -4.47 -12.22 13.97
C THR A 49 -3.49 -13.21 13.35
N VAL A 50 -2.22 -12.86 13.37
CA VAL A 50 -1.14 -13.82 13.09
C VAL A 50 -1.07 -14.76 14.29
N GLY A 51 -1.29 -16.04 14.06
CA GLY A 51 -1.05 -17.08 15.06
C GLY A 51 0.35 -16.93 15.64
N ARG A 52 0.42 -16.70 16.96
CA ARG A 52 1.63 -16.70 17.81
C ARG A 52 2.92 -16.18 17.16
N CYS A 53 2.92 -14.95 16.65
CA CYS A 53 4.17 -14.18 16.54
C CYS A 53 4.44 -13.50 17.89
N TYR A 54 5.14 -14.19 18.78
CA TYR A 54 5.66 -13.58 20.01
C TYR A 54 6.59 -12.41 19.62
N ALA A 55 6.42 -11.28 20.30
CA ALA A 55 7.35 -10.17 20.23
C ALA A 55 8.75 -10.68 20.58
N ARG A 56 9.65 -10.75 19.60
CA ARG A 56 11.07 -10.95 19.90
C ARG A 56 11.58 -9.59 20.36
N ASN A 57 11.78 -9.44 21.68
CA ASN A 57 12.49 -8.32 22.33
C ASN A 57 11.71 -7.04 22.68
N GLY A 58 10.38 -7.08 22.86
CA GLY A 58 9.66 -5.98 23.53
C GLY A 58 9.74 -4.61 22.83
N LYS A 59 9.99 -4.56 21.53
CA LYS A 59 9.85 -3.36 20.68
C LYS A 59 8.68 -3.59 19.73
N ASP A 60 7.78 -2.61 19.67
CA ASP A 60 6.61 -2.37 18.80
C ASP A 60 5.98 -3.55 18.02
N PRO A 61 4.64 -3.63 17.91
CA PRO A 61 4.00 -4.65 17.09
C PRO A 61 4.56 -4.62 15.66
N TYR A 62 4.82 -5.80 15.09
CA TYR A 62 5.31 -5.95 13.72
C TYR A 62 4.41 -5.17 12.75
N VAL A 63 4.87 -3.99 12.32
CA VAL A 63 4.16 -3.15 11.36
C VAL A 63 4.26 -3.81 9.99
N ILE A 64 3.12 -3.98 9.32
CA ILE A 64 3.10 -4.46 7.93
C ILE A 64 3.80 -3.40 7.07
N GLY A 65 4.91 -3.80 6.45
CA GLY A 65 5.69 -2.94 5.57
C GLY A 65 5.17 -2.98 4.13
N ALA A 66 4.78 -4.16 3.65
CA ALA A 66 4.25 -4.35 2.31
C ALA A 66 3.36 -5.58 2.21
N TYR A 67 2.48 -5.60 1.21
CA TYR A 67 1.64 -6.75 0.91
C TYR A 67 1.25 -6.82 -0.55
N THR A 68 0.94 -8.02 -1.03
CA THR A 68 0.52 -8.26 -2.41
C THR A 68 -0.26 -9.57 -2.53
N VAL A 69 -0.99 -9.72 -3.62
CA VAL A 69 -1.45 -11.04 -4.08
C VAL A 69 -0.37 -11.64 -4.99
N VAL A 70 -0.10 -12.93 -4.86
CA VAL A 70 0.79 -13.73 -5.70
C VAL A 70 0.04 -14.96 -6.20
N GLY A 71 0.11 -15.20 -7.52
CA GLY A 71 -0.75 -16.20 -8.15
C GLY A 71 -2.23 -15.87 -7.92
N ASP A 72 -3.05 -16.91 -7.76
CA ASP A 72 -4.51 -16.75 -7.67
C ASP A 72 -5.05 -16.84 -6.24
N SER A 73 -4.24 -17.28 -5.26
CA SER A 73 -4.73 -17.55 -3.90
C SER A 73 -3.80 -17.12 -2.78
N GLN A 74 -2.57 -16.66 -3.06
CA GLN A 74 -1.62 -16.33 -2.01
C GLN A 74 -1.61 -14.83 -1.73
N ILE A 75 -1.79 -14.44 -0.48
CA ILE A 75 -1.54 -13.08 -0.02
C ILE A 75 -0.20 -13.09 0.71
N TRP A 76 0.79 -12.39 0.15
CA TRP A 76 2.07 -12.20 0.79
C TRP A 76 2.06 -10.92 1.62
N ILE A 77 2.58 -11.01 2.84
CA ILE A 77 2.65 -9.92 3.80
C ILE A 77 4.04 -9.89 4.40
N SER A 78 4.75 -8.78 4.22
CA SER A 78 6.03 -8.54 4.86
C SER A 78 5.88 -7.64 6.07
N THR A 79 6.50 -8.03 7.17
CA THR A 79 6.56 -7.21 8.37
C THR A 79 7.94 -6.61 8.57
N LYS A 80 7.99 -5.44 9.23
CA LYS A 80 9.26 -4.79 9.53
C LYS A 80 10.08 -5.67 10.49
N GLY A 81 11.13 -6.28 9.98
CA GLY A 81 12.07 -7.12 10.75
C GLY A 81 11.64 -8.56 11.00
N GLY A 82 10.56 -9.03 10.37
CA GLY A 82 10.00 -10.38 10.61
C GLY A 82 9.84 -11.27 9.36
N GLY A 83 10.36 -10.88 8.21
CA GLY A 83 10.27 -11.67 6.97
C GLY A 83 8.94 -11.52 6.23
N THR A 84 8.64 -12.46 5.34
CA THR A 84 7.41 -12.50 4.53
C THR A 84 6.62 -13.77 4.81
N PHE A 85 5.33 -13.59 5.07
CA PHE A 85 4.37 -14.67 5.31
C PHE A 85 3.40 -14.77 4.14
N SER A 86 2.98 -15.98 3.82
CA SER A 86 1.97 -16.27 2.81
C SER A 86 0.70 -16.78 3.47
N PHE A 87 -0.42 -16.17 3.14
CA PHE A 87 -1.76 -16.67 3.49
C PHE A 87 -2.42 -17.23 2.25
N ASP A 88 -2.76 -18.51 2.28
CA ASP A 88 -3.55 -19.13 1.22
C ASP A 88 -5.04 -18.88 1.47
N THR A 89 -5.68 -18.09 0.60
CA THR A 89 -7.10 -17.78 0.70
C THR A 89 -8.01 -18.99 0.46
N THR A 90 -7.51 -20.03 -0.20
CA THR A 90 -8.29 -21.23 -0.49
C THR A 90 -8.34 -22.17 0.70
N SER A 91 -7.20 -22.44 1.35
CA SER A 91 -7.12 -23.30 2.52
C SER A 91 -7.28 -22.57 3.86
N GLY A 92 -7.12 -21.24 3.88
CA GLY A 92 -7.10 -20.43 5.10
C GLY A 92 -5.83 -20.64 5.95
N VAL A 93 -4.76 -21.19 5.37
CA VAL A 93 -3.54 -21.55 6.09
C VAL A 93 -2.44 -20.50 5.89
N TRP A 94 -1.72 -20.23 6.97
CA TRP A 94 -0.51 -19.41 6.96
C TRP A 94 0.74 -20.27 6.78
N SER A 95 1.70 -19.75 6.02
CA SER A 95 3.04 -20.31 5.86
C SER A 95 4.08 -19.20 5.79
N GLU A 96 5.35 -19.55 5.99
CA GLU A 96 6.46 -18.62 5.78
C GLU A 96 6.85 -18.64 4.29
N ALA A 97 6.80 -17.47 3.63
CA ALA A 97 7.26 -17.33 2.25
C ALA A 97 8.79 -17.21 2.18
N GLY A 98 9.41 -16.64 3.21
CA GLY A 98 10.85 -16.62 3.44
C GLY A 98 11.29 -15.59 4.48
N ASP A 99 12.51 -15.77 5.00
CA ASP A 99 13.19 -14.83 5.92
C ASP A 99 13.79 -13.63 5.18
N TRP A 100 12.97 -13.03 4.33
CA TRP A 100 13.27 -11.81 3.59
C TRP A 100 12.02 -10.95 3.51
N ALA A 101 12.19 -9.64 3.33
CA ALA A 101 11.08 -8.72 3.16
C ALA A 101 10.86 -8.42 1.67
N LEU A 102 9.60 -8.18 1.28
CA LEU A 102 9.28 -7.59 -0.02
C LEU A 102 10.05 -6.27 -0.16
N PRO A 103 10.64 -5.98 -1.34
CA PRO A 103 11.43 -4.78 -1.57
C PRO A 103 10.56 -3.54 -1.83
N PHE A 104 9.39 -3.48 -1.20
CA PHE A 104 8.37 -2.47 -1.42
C PHE A 104 7.85 -1.88 -0.12
N PHE A 105 7.13 -0.76 -0.25
CA PHE A 105 6.31 -0.16 0.79
C PHE A 105 4.84 -0.19 0.37
N GLY A 106 3.96 -0.59 1.29
CA GLY A 106 2.52 -0.63 1.08
C GLY A 106 2.07 -1.72 0.11
N ARG A 107 1.00 -1.43 -0.63
CA ARG A 107 0.42 -2.38 -1.58
C ARG A 107 1.27 -2.47 -2.84
N VAL A 108 1.52 -3.70 -3.29
CA VAL A 108 2.15 -4.01 -4.57
C VAL A 108 1.09 -4.57 -5.52
N GLU A 109 1.14 -4.16 -6.79
CA GLU A 109 0.13 -4.50 -7.79
C GLU A 109 0.74 -5.35 -8.90
N TYR A 110 0.10 -6.47 -9.22
CA TYR A 110 0.49 -7.31 -10.36
C TYR A 110 -0.07 -6.73 -11.66
N ALA A 111 0.77 -6.59 -12.68
CA ALA A 111 0.34 -6.23 -14.03
C ALA A 111 0.56 -7.42 -14.98
N PRO A 112 -0.50 -8.16 -15.35
CA PRO A 112 -0.37 -9.42 -16.11
C PRO A 112 0.23 -9.20 -17.50
N GLU A 113 -0.03 -8.07 -18.15
CA GLU A 113 0.53 -7.74 -19.47
C GLU A 113 2.05 -7.57 -19.41
N LEU A 114 2.56 -7.21 -18.22
CA LEU A 114 3.97 -7.07 -17.92
C LEU A 114 4.54 -8.25 -17.15
N GLY A 115 3.73 -9.21 -16.68
CA GLY A 115 4.18 -10.37 -15.92
C GLY A 115 5.05 -9.98 -14.70
N LEU A 116 4.77 -8.84 -14.09
CA LEU A 116 5.60 -8.23 -13.04
C LEU A 116 4.73 -7.54 -11.99
N TRP A 117 5.29 -7.40 -10.80
CA TRP A 117 4.72 -6.63 -9.70
C TRP A 117 5.32 -5.24 -9.65
N PHE A 118 4.46 -4.26 -9.39
CA PHE A 118 4.78 -2.85 -9.37
C PHE A 118 4.38 -2.24 -8.04
N GLY A 119 5.23 -1.38 -7.50
CA GLY A 119 4.99 -0.71 -6.25
C GLY A 119 6.02 0.38 -6.00
N PHE A 120 6.03 0.92 -4.80
CA PHE A 120 7.06 1.87 -4.36
C PHE A 120 8.15 1.15 -3.60
N THR A 121 9.40 1.57 -3.77
CA THR A 121 10.56 1.08 -2.99
C THR A 121 10.27 1.09 -1.49
N SER A 122 11.03 0.32 -0.70
CA SER A 122 10.81 0.20 0.75
C SER A 122 10.88 1.52 1.54
N ASP A 123 11.52 2.56 0.99
CA ASP A 123 11.52 3.93 1.53
C ASP A 123 10.36 4.81 1.02
N GLY A 124 9.48 4.25 0.19
CA GLY A 124 8.30 4.88 -0.41
C GLY A 124 8.62 5.88 -1.53
N ARG A 125 9.87 6.01 -1.99
CA ARG A 125 10.30 7.15 -2.82
C ARG A 125 10.21 6.92 -4.33
N GLN A 126 10.55 5.73 -4.79
CA GLN A 126 10.71 5.46 -6.22
C GLN A 126 9.73 4.38 -6.67
N PHE A 127 9.30 4.46 -7.92
CA PHE A 127 8.46 3.43 -8.54
C PHE A 127 9.35 2.29 -9.02
N ALA A 128 8.97 1.05 -8.73
CA ALA A 128 9.81 -0.09 -9.01
C ALA A 128 9.01 -1.28 -9.54
N ALA A 129 9.72 -2.15 -10.28
CA ALA A 129 9.20 -3.42 -10.78
C ALA A 129 10.01 -4.58 -10.20
N CYS A 130 9.32 -5.66 -9.86
CA CYS A 130 9.92 -6.88 -9.34
C CYS A 130 9.19 -8.12 -9.90
N ASP A 131 9.93 -9.19 -10.12
CA ASP A 131 9.35 -10.51 -10.37
C ASP A 131 9.27 -11.26 -9.03
N LEU A 132 8.10 -11.23 -8.42
CA LEU A 132 7.84 -11.95 -7.17
C LEU A 132 7.58 -13.43 -7.41
N GLY A 133 7.22 -13.84 -8.63
CA GLY A 133 7.02 -15.25 -8.99
C GLY A 133 8.31 -16.06 -8.97
N ALA A 134 9.46 -15.41 -9.12
CA ALA A 134 10.78 -16.04 -9.04
C ALA A 134 11.33 -16.19 -7.61
N ALA A 135 10.64 -15.68 -6.59
CA ALA A 135 11.09 -15.75 -5.20
C ALA A 135 10.84 -17.13 -4.59
N SER A 136 11.67 -17.50 -3.61
CA SER A 136 11.53 -18.73 -2.83
C SER A 136 12.00 -18.51 -1.39
N PRO A 137 11.78 -19.45 -0.45
CA PRO A 137 12.22 -19.28 0.93
C PRO A 137 13.70 -18.94 1.11
N THR A 138 14.56 -19.42 0.20
CA THR A 138 16.01 -19.18 0.23
C THR A 138 16.48 -18.13 -0.79
N ARG A 139 15.58 -17.64 -1.66
CA ARG A 139 15.91 -16.68 -2.72
C ARG A 139 15.00 -15.45 -2.61
N PRO A 140 15.52 -14.32 -2.11
CA PRO A 140 14.71 -13.11 -1.99
C PRO A 140 14.36 -12.53 -3.37
N PRO A 141 13.19 -11.87 -3.49
CA PRO A 141 12.84 -11.09 -4.66
C PRO A 141 13.78 -9.90 -4.83
N VAL A 142 14.15 -9.59 -6.07
CA VAL A 142 15.08 -8.50 -6.41
C VAL A 142 14.37 -7.51 -7.34
N LEU A 143 14.50 -6.22 -7.06
CA LEU A 143 13.99 -5.17 -7.94
C LEU A 143 14.67 -5.26 -9.31
N GLN A 144 13.88 -5.46 -10.36
CA GLN A 144 14.39 -5.51 -11.73
C GLN A 144 14.64 -4.11 -12.29
N LYS A 145 13.76 -3.17 -11.94
CA LYS A 145 13.84 -1.77 -12.34
C LYS A 145 13.34 -0.85 -11.25
N VAL A 146 13.97 0.32 -11.19
CA VAL A 146 13.61 1.43 -10.32
C VAL A 146 13.60 2.69 -11.17
N TRP A 147 12.57 3.50 -11.03
CA TRP A 147 12.36 4.73 -11.77
C TRP A 147 12.03 5.88 -10.83
N ASP A 148 12.64 7.02 -11.12
CA ASP A 148 12.27 8.31 -10.55
C ASP A 148 11.08 8.88 -11.32
N GLU A 149 9.88 8.38 -11.04
CA GLU A 149 8.65 8.92 -11.61
C GLU A 149 8.46 10.41 -11.26
N LEU A 150 8.93 10.81 -10.08
CA LEU A 150 8.94 12.16 -9.56
C LEU A 150 10.38 12.52 -9.17
N PRO A 151 11.18 13.02 -10.12
CA PRO A 151 12.61 13.19 -9.91
C PRO A 151 12.90 14.26 -8.85
N PRO A 152 13.90 14.04 -7.98
CA PRO A 152 14.35 15.05 -7.04
C PRO A 152 15.06 16.23 -7.75
N PRO A 153 15.14 17.40 -7.10
CA PRO A 153 14.56 17.72 -5.79
C PRO A 153 13.06 18.01 -5.88
N LEU A 154 12.31 17.53 -4.89
CA LEU A 154 10.95 18.03 -4.65
C LEU A 154 11.01 19.48 -4.18
N PRO A 155 9.95 20.28 -4.40
CA PRO A 155 9.87 21.63 -3.86
C PRO A 155 10.13 21.61 -2.33
N PRO A 156 10.90 22.58 -1.77
CA PRO A 156 11.40 22.49 -0.39
C PRO A 156 10.33 22.32 0.69
N ARG A 157 9.12 22.83 0.43
CA ARG A 157 7.97 22.81 1.35
C ARG A 157 7.06 21.60 1.17
N TRP A 158 7.35 20.73 0.22
CA TRP A 158 6.56 19.51 -0.02
C TRP A 158 7.08 18.40 0.87
N VAL A 159 6.27 18.00 1.84
CA VAL A 159 6.59 16.89 2.75
C VAL A 159 5.86 15.64 2.27
N PRO A 160 6.57 14.61 1.78
CA PRO A 160 5.94 13.37 1.33
C PRO A 160 5.24 12.65 2.49
N MET A 161 4.00 12.24 2.27
CA MET A 161 3.20 11.52 3.26
C MET A 161 2.94 10.07 2.85
N MET A 162 2.18 9.88 1.77
CA MET A 162 1.71 8.57 1.33
C MET A 162 1.82 8.46 -0.19
N ALA A 163 1.90 7.23 -0.69
CA ALA A 163 1.87 6.95 -2.10
C ALA A 163 0.95 5.75 -2.36
N PHE A 164 0.12 5.86 -3.39
CA PHE A 164 -0.81 4.84 -3.83
C PHE A 164 -0.61 4.57 -5.32
N LEU A 165 -0.72 3.29 -5.68
CA LEU A 165 -0.63 2.83 -7.05
C LEU A 165 -1.97 2.24 -7.45
N LEU A 166 -2.51 2.70 -8.58
CA LEU A 166 -3.74 2.18 -9.16
C LEU A 166 -3.42 1.61 -10.56
N PRO A 167 -3.51 0.29 -10.77
CA PRO A 167 -3.39 -0.27 -12.11
C PRO A 167 -4.60 0.13 -12.97
N LEU A 168 -4.34 0.55 -14.21
CA LEU A 168 -5.35 0.92 -15.20
C LEU A 168 -5.47 -0.10 -16.36
N GLY A 169 -4.67 -1.18 -16.30
CA GLY A 169 -4.57 -2.19 -17.34
C GLY A 169 -3.64 -1.79 -18.50
N GLY A 170 -3.21 -2.77 -19.29
CA GLY A 170 -2.35 -2.55 -20.45
C GLY A 170 -0.99 -1.93 -20.11
N GLY A 171 -0.44 -2.23 -18.93
CA GLY A 171 0.81 -1.63 -18.44
C GLY A 171 0.70 -0.17 -18.01
N LYS A 172 -0.51 0.37 -17.88
CA LYS A 172 -0.77 1.75 -17.43
C LYS A 172 -1.11 1.79 -15.95
N PHE A 173 -0.67 2.84 -15.29
CA PHE A 173 -0.87 3.06 -13.86
C PHE A 173 -1.23 4.53 -13.60
N CYS A 174 -2.04 4.76 -12.57
CA CYS A 174 -2.15 6.06 -11.93
C CYS A 174 -1.39 6.00 -10.60
N VAL A 175 -0.40 6.88 -10.45
CA VAL A 175 0.33 7.08 -9.21
C VAL A 175 -0.25 8.29 -8.50
N ALA A 176 -0.69 8.10 -7.25
CA ALA A 176 -1.14 9.16 -6.39
C ALA A 176 -0.14 9.37 -5.26
N ARG A 177 0.58 10.49 -5.26
CA ARG A 177 1.45 10.88 -4.14
C ARG A 177 0.80 11.98 -3.32
N MET A 178 0.65 11.76 -2.03
CA MET A 178 0.16 12.75 -1.08
C MET A 178 1.32 13.49 -0.43
N PHE A 179 1.16 14.80 -0.30
CA PHE A 179 2.11 15.69 0.33
C PHE A 179 1.38 16.65 1.27
N ASP A 180 2.06 17.05 2.33
CA ASP A 180 1.73 18.27 3.04
C ASP A 180 2.56 19.43 2.50
N LEU A 181 1.92 20.59 2.45
CA LEU A 181 2.57 21.86 2.20
C LEU A 181 2.92 22.50 3.54
N ALA A 182 4.21 22.47 3.88
CA ALA A 182 4.70 23.13 5.08
C ALA A 182 4.56 24.67 4.98
N GLN A 183 4.38 25.33 6.13
CA GLN A 183 4.38 26.79 6.24
C GLN A 183 5.71 27.41 5.75
N GLU A 184 5.65 28.68 5.34
CA GLU A 184 6.85 29.45 4.99
C GLU A 184 7.83 29.57 6.17
N GLY A 185 9.13 29.48 5.87
CA GLY A 185 10.20 29.44 6.87
C GLY A 185 10.59 28.03 7.33
N TRP A 186 9.82 27.00 6.94
CA TRP A 186 10.23 25.61 7.13
C TRP A 186 11.24 25.16 6.06
N CYS A 187 12.30 24.46 6.50
CA CYS A 187 13.30 23.85 5.63
C CYS A 187 13.42 22.35 5.92
N ARG A 188 13.50 21.54 4.86
CA ARG A 188 13.77 20.10 4.92
C ARG A 188 15.14 19.88 5.61
N GLY A 189 15.14 19.43 6.87
CA GLY A 189 16.36 19.20 7.66
C GLY A 189 16.30 19.59 9.14
N LYS A 190 15.24 20.29 9.59
CA LYS A 190 15.02 20.51 11.02
C LYS A 190 14.31 19.28 11.62
N SER A 191 14.93 18.63 12.59
CA SER A 191 14.34 17.50 13.32
C SER A 191 13.21 17.99 14.23
N GLY A 192 11.96 17.75 13.82
CA GLY A 192 10.78 17.99 14.63
C GLY A 192 9.50 17.75 13.84
N ASN A 193 8.48 17.17 14.48
CA ASN A 193 7.12 17.01 13.95
C ASN A 193 6.31 18.32 14.02
N ASP A 194 6.99 19.48 14.10
CA ASP A 194 6.40 20.75 14.52
C ASP A 194 6.34 21.74 13.33
N TYR A 195 5.76 21.28 12.22
CA TYR A 195 5.38 22.18 11.14
C TYR A 195 3.86 22.23 11.04
N LEU A 196 3.32 23.44 10.87
CA LEU A 196 1.91 23.60 10.58
C LEU A 196 1.67 23.25 9.11
N ASP A 197 0.87 22.20 8.89
CA ASP A 197 0.38 21.81 7.58
C ASP A 197 -0.59 22.89 7.09
N VAL A 198 -0.20 23.63 6.05
CA VAL A 198 -1.06 24.66 5.45
C VAL A 198 -2.12 23.99 4.56
N GLU A 199 -1.75 22.91 3.90
CA GLU A 199 -2.57 22.20 2.93
C GLU A 199 -2.07 20.78 2.76
N THR A 200 -2.99 19.81 2.68
CA THR A 200 -2.67 18.49 2.15
C THR A 200 -3.14 18.42 0.69
N PHE A 201 -2.26 17.95 -0.20
CA PHE A 201 -2.57 17.81 -1.62
C PHE A 201 -2.04 16.49 -2.19
N ALA A 202 -2.69 16.02 -3.24
CA ALA A 202 -2.29 14.86 -4.01
C ALA A 202 -1.74 15.28 -5.38
N VAL A 203 -0.67 14.63 -5.83
CA VAL A 203 -0.18 14.70 -7.21
C VAL A 203 -0.49 13.38 -7.87
N LEU A 204 -1.44 13.41 -8.82
CA LEU A 204 -1.77 12.27 -9.66
C LEU A 204 -0.90 12.31 -10.92
N THR A 205 -0.19 11.23 -11.18
CA THR A 205 0.67 11.07 -12.36
C THR A 205 0.29 9.79 -13.09
N GLY A 206 -0.08 9.91 -14.37
CA GLY A 206 -0.23 8.75 -15.23
C GLY A 206 1.13 8.19 -15.62
N LEU A 207 1.32 6.88 -15.50
CA LEU A 207 2.49 6.16 -15.97
C LEU A 207 2.08 5.07 -16.95
N GLU A 208 2.98 4.75 -17.87
CA GLU A 208 2.85 3.61 -18.76
C GLU A 208 4.21 2.91 -18.85
N VAL A 209 4.22 1.61 -18.56
CA VAL A 209 5.42 0.79 -18.67
C VAL A 209 5.28 -0.08 -19.90
N VAL A 210 6.27 0.01 -20.79
CA VAL A 210 6.30 -0.73 -22.05
C VAL A 210 7.54 -1.61 -22.13
N ARG A 211 7.42 -2.76 -22.79
CA ARG A 211 8.56 -3.59 -23.19
C ARG A 211 9.13 -3.09 -24.52
N GLY A 212 10.42 -2.76 -24.53
CA GLY A 212 11.16 -2.47 -25.75
C GLY A 212 11.52 -3.73 -26.54
N SER A 213 12.12 -3.54 -27.71
CA SER A 213 12.47 -4.61 -28.66
C SER A 213 13.44 -5.68 -28.13
N ARG A 214 14.12 -5.43 -27.00
CA ARG A 214 15.01 -6.41 -26.32
C ARG A 214 14.46 -6.86 -24.96
N GLY A 215 13.16 -6.70 -24.73
CA GLY A 215 12.52 -6.99 -23.43
C GLY A 215 12.80 -5.96 -22.33
N ALA A 216 13.64 -4.94 -22.60
CA ALA A 216 13.95 -3.88 -21.64
C ALA A 216 12.69 -3.07 -21.32
N LEU A 217 12.37 -2.94 -20.03
CA LEU A 217 11.27 -2.11 -19.56
C LEU A 217 11.62 -0.63 -19.65
N ARG A 218 10.68 0.16 -20.14
CA ARG A 218 10.75 1.63 -20.17
C ARG A 218 9.47 2.20 -19.57
N MET A 219 9.64 3.15 -18.65
CA MET A 219 8.55 3.97 -18.15
C MET A 219 8.37 5.20 -19.04
N ILE A 220 7.13 5.46 -19.44
CA ILE A 220 6.65 6.72 -19.99
C ILE A 220 5.88 7.43 -18.88
N ARG A 221 6.26 8.67 -18.61
CA ARG A 221 5.51 9.55 -17.72
C ARG A 221 4.51 10.37 -18.53
N HIS A 222 3.24 10.27 -18.19
CA HIS A 222 2.15 11.08 -18.72
C HIS A 222 1.94 12.33 -17.86
N LYS A 223 0.89 13.11 -18.16
CA LYS A 223 0.57 14.36 -17.45
C LYS A 223 0.41 14.12 -15.95
N SER A 224 1.05 14.98 -15.14
CA SER A 224 0.80 15.09 -13.71
C SER A 224 -0.18 16.22 -13.41
N ARG A 225 -1.07 16.04 -12.43
CA ARG A 225 -1.97 17.09 -11.92
C ARG A 225 -1.97 17.09 -10.40
N ARG A 226 -1.98 18.29 -9.81
CA ARG A 226 -2.14 18.50 -8.37
C ARG A 226 -3.61 18.72 -8.04
N TYR A 227 -4.05 18.13 -6.94
CA TYR A 227 -5.39 18.28 -6.37
C TYR A 227 -5.26 18.56 -4.88
N SER A 228 -5.88 19.63 -4.40
CA SER A 228 -5.99 19.89 -2.96
C SER A 228 -6.98 18.90 -2.36
N VAL A 229 -6.61 18.23 -1.27
CA VAL A 229 -7.46 17.22 -0.58
C VAL A 229 -8.21 17.86 0.59
N GLY A 230 -7.98 19.16 0.83
CA GLY A 230 -8.60 19.97 1.88
C GLY A 230 -7.57 20.50 2.88
N CYS A 231 -7.86 21.61 3.53
CA CYS A 231 -7.15 22.02 4.74
C CYS A 231 -7.68 21.19 5.91
N ARG A 232 -6.80 20.60 6.72
CA ARG A 232 -7.16 20.45 8.13
C ARG A 232 -7.36 21.87 8.64
N MET A 233 -8.61 22.30 8.81
CA MET A 233 -8.86 23.53 9.56
C MET A 233 -8.28 23.29 10.95
N ALA A 234 -7.12 23.88 11.21
CA ALA A 234 -6.65 24.08 12.56
C ALA A 234 -7.75 24.90 13.25
N ARG A 235 -8.64 24.24 14.00
CA ARG A 235 -9.35 24.93 15.06
C ARG A 235 -8.30 25.25 16.10
N LEU A 236 -7.81 26.48 16.04
CA LEU A 236 -7.44 27.21 17.25
C LEU A 236 -8.76 27.78 17.80
N PRO A 237 -9.00 27.68 19.12
CA PRO A 237 -8.18 28.34 20.12
C PRO A 237 -7.35 27.41 21.00
#